data_AF-A0A7C7N8R4-F1
#
_entry.id   AF-A0A7C7N8R4-F1
#
_cell.length_a   1.000
_cell.length_b   1.000
_cell.length_c   1.000
_cell.angle_alpha   90.00
_cell.angle_beta   90.00
_cell.angle_gamma   90.00
#
_symmetry.space_group_name_H-M   'P 1'
#
loop_
_entity.id
_entity.type
_entity.pdbx_description
1 polymer ?
#
loop_
_entity_poly.entity_id
_entity_poly.type
_entity_poly.pdbx_seq_one_letter_code
_entity_poly.pdbx_strand_id
1 'polypeptide(L)'
;MRLVRKKTYKNYVLKSVHSKLVVINAGRIKNKNAFLVHEPIYGFSSHFKKMVRYAEWSAQDMYENGIRAKCYHFVFRPLFKFIVHYFIKLGFLDGMRGLILCQITAIFVFMKYYKLYFLSRKLSKK
;
A
#
# COMPACT_ATOMS: atom_id res chain seq x y z
N MET A 1 13.83 5.78 -6.33
CA MET A 1 13.82 4.99 -7.59
C MET A 1 15.24 4.56 -7.93
N ARG A 2 15.42 3.48 -8.71
CA ARG A 2 16.74 3.02 -9.20
C ARG A 2 16.66 2.90 -10.73
N LEU A 3 17.69 3.36 -11.44
CA LEU A 3 17.83 3.13 -12.87
C LEU A 3 18.41 1.75 -13.10
N VAL A 4 17.77 0.99 -13.98
CA VAL A 4 18.22 -0.37 -14.30
C VAL A 4 18.14 -0.55 -15.82
N ARG A 5 19.15 -1.20 -16.42
CA ARG A 5 19.15 -1.46 -17.86
C ARG A 5 17.92 -2.30 -18.22
N LYS A 6 17.24 -1.97 -19.32
CA LYS A 6 15.99 -2.62 -19.77
C LYS A 6 16.09 -4.15 -19.78
N LYS A 7 17.22 -4.72 -20.22
CA LYS A 7 17.50 -6.17 -20.27
C LYS A 7 17.45 -6.91 -18.92
N THR A 8 17.51 -6.20 -17.80
CA THR A 8 17.54 -6.76 -16.43
C THR A 8 16.15 -7.20 -15.94
N TYR A 9 15.08 -6.90 -16.69
CA TYR A 9 13.71 -7.30 -16.35
C TYR A 9 13.53 -8.82 -16.16
N LYS A 10 14.41 -9.66 -16.69
CA LYS A 10 14.33 -11.12 -16.53
C LYS A 10 14.54 -11.60 -15.09
N ASN A 11 15.09 -10.74 -14.21
CA ASN A 11 15.41 -11.07 -12.82
C ASN A 11 14.37 -10.54 -11.82
N TYR A 12 13.11 -10.37 -12.24
CA TYR A 12 12.02 -9.98 -11.33
C TYR A 12 11.54 -11.19 -10.52
N VAL A 13 11.62 -11.05 -9.19
CA VAL A 13 10.87 -11.89 -8.26
C VAL A 13 9.47 -11.30 -8.16
N LEU A 14 8.52 -11.99 -8.79
CA LEU A 14 7.12 -11.59 -8.81
C LEU A 14 6.52 -11.74 -7.40
N LYS A 15 6.16 -10.60 -6.80
CA LYS A 15 5.30 -10.49 -5.63
C LYS A 15 4.29 -9.38 -5.91
N SER A 16 3.04 -9.56 -5.50
CA SER A 16 1.90 -8.70 -5.87
C SER A 16 2.11 -7.22 -5.50
N VAL A 17 2.68 -6.94 -4.32
CA VAL A 17 2.89 -5.55 -3.82
C VAL A 17 4.37 -5.14 -3.77
N HIS A 18 5.27 -6.11 -3.54
CA HIS A 18 6.70 -5.85 -3.31
C HIS A 18 7.56 -6.69 -4.26
N SER A 19 7.25 -6.67 -5.56
CA SER A 19 8.12 -7.30 -6.55
C SER A 19 9.54 -6.77 -6.41
N LYS A 20 10.52 -7.68 -6.35
CA LYS A 20 11.93 -7.33 -6.17
C LYS A 20 12.66 -7.61 -7.47
N LEU A 21 13.50 -6.67 -7.90
CA LEU A 21 14.41 -6.91 -9.00
C LEU A 21 15.80 -7.26 -8.46
N VAL A 22 16.30 -8.44 -8.80
CA VAL A 22 17.65 -8.87 -8.42
C VAL A 22 18.65 -8.33 -9.44
N VAL A 23 19.55 -7.45 -9.00
CA VAL A 23 20.55 -6.82 -9.85
C VAL A 23 21.93 -7.32 -9.44
N ILE A 24 22.66 -7.87 -10.40
CA ILE A 24 24.07 -8.27 -10.26
C ILE A 24 24.92 -7.10 -10.78
N ASN A 25 25.99 -6.73 -10.06
CA ASN A 25 26.86 -5.57 -10.36
C ASN A 25 26.18 -4.19 -10.23
N ALA A 26 25.58 -3.91 -9.07
CA ALA A 26 25.05 -2.58 -8.79
C ALA A 26 26.18 -1.55 -8.58
N GLY A 27 26.15 -0.45 -9.33
CA GLY A 27 27.06 0.69 -9.17
C GLY A 27 26.36 1.91 -8.55
N ARG A 28 27.14 2.85 -7.99
CA ARG A 28 26.67 4.17 -7.55
C ARG A 28 26.99 5.22 -8.62
N ILE A 29 26.02 6.08 -8.93
CA ILE A 29 26.26 7.27 -9.76
C ILE A 29 27.11 8.24 -8.94
N LYS A 30 28.30 8.62 -9.44
CA LYS A 30 29.23 9.52 -8.74
C LYS A 30 28.83 11.01 -8.81
N ASN A 31 27.96 11.37 -9.76
CA ASN A 31 27.50 12.74 -9.94
C ASN A 31 26.51 13.13 -8.83
N LYS A 32 26.91 14.06 -7.97
CA LYS A 32 26.09 14.57 -6.85
C LYS A 32 24.86 15.37 -7.31
N ASN A 33 24.87 15.88 -8.54
CA ASN A 33 23.77 16.65 -9.12
C ASN A 33 22.78 15.77 -9.91
N ALA A 34 23.00 14.46 -9.98
CA ALA A 34 22.07 13.54 -10.64
C ALA A 34 20.97 13.12 -9.65
N PHE A 35 19.79 13.74 -9.75
CA PHE A 35 18.60 13.36 -8.99
C PHE A 35 17.47 12.89 -9.90
N LEU A 36 16.59 12.06 -9.35
CA LEU A 36 15.36 11.61 -10.01
C LEU A 36 14.18 12.14 -9.21
N VAL A 37 13.42 13.05 -9.81
CA VAL A 37 12.14 13.50 -9.24
C VAL A 37 11.13 12.38 -9.44
N HIS A 38 10.54 11.88 -8.33
CA HIS A 38 9.51 10.86 -8.38
C HIS A 38 8.24 11.41 -7.75
N GLU A 39 7.30 11.80 -8.61
CA GLU A 39 5.97 12.24 -8.22
C GLU A 39 4.97 11.12 -8.53
N PRO A 40 4.71 10.21 -7.58
CA PRO A 40 3.80 9.11 -7.84
C PRO A 40 2.35 9.56 -7.94
N ILE A 41 1.99 10.75 -7.45
CA ILE A 41 0.59 11.16 -7.29
C ILE A 41 0.43 12.55 -7.87
N TYR A 42 -0.35 12.63 -8.95
CA TYR A 42 -0.64 13.88 -9.66
C TYR A 42 -1.95 14.54 -9.22
N GLY A 43 -2.73 13.89 -8.34
CA GLY A 43 -4.00 14.40 -7.84
C GLY A 43 -4.83 13.36 -7.09
N PHE A 44 -5.96 13.80 -6.51
CA PHE A 44 -6.80 12.97 -5.64
C PHE A 44 -7.38 11.74 -6.35
N SER A 45 -7.91 11.89 -7.58
CA SER A 45 -8.45 10.77 -8.34
C SER A 45 -7.39 9.69 -8.62
N SER A 46 -6.18 10.11 -8.98
CA SER A 46 -5.04 9.19 -9.16
C SER A 46 -4.64 8.51 -7.86
N HIS A 47 -4.62 9.27 -6.75
CA HIS A 47 -4.37 8.74 -5.42
C HIS A 47 -5.41 7.68 -5.02
N PHE A 48 -6.70 7.98 -5.22
CA PHE A 48 -7.81 7.09 -4.86
C PHE A 48 -7.76 5.79 -5.68
N LYS A 49 -7.53 5.88 -7.00
CA LYS A 49 -7.33 4.69 -7.85
C LYS A 49 -6.17 3.81 -7.36
N LYS A 50 -5.05 4.42 -6.96
CA LYS A 50 -3.93 3.68 -6.37
C LYS A 50 -4.31 3.05 -5.03
N MET A 51 -4.98 3.79 -4.17
CA MET A 51 -5.46 3.31 -2.87
C MET A 51 -6.34 2.06 -3.03
N VAL A 52 -7.30 2.09 -3.96
CA VAL A 52 -8.18 0.94 -4.26
C VAL A 52 -7.36 -0.28 -4.71
N ARG A 53 -6.42 -0.09 -5.64
CA ARG A 53 -5.58 -1.18 -6.17
C ARG A 53 -4.68 -1.78 -5.10
N TYR A 54 -4.08 -0.96 -4.26
CA TYR A 54 -3.22 -1.42 -3.16
C TYR A 54 -4.03 -2.14 -2.08
N ALA A 55 -5.26 -1.71 -1.81
CA ALA A 55 -6.15 -2.40 -0.89
C ALA A 55 -6.49 -3.81 -1.41
N GLU A 56 -6.64 -3.95 -2.73
CA GLU A 56 -6.89 -5.24 -3.38
C GLU A 56 -5.70 -6.19 -3.29
N TRP A 57 -4.50 -5.74 -3.68
CA TRP A 57 -3.31 -6.56 -3.56
C TRP A 57 -3.01 -6.92 -2.10
N SER A 58 -3.22 -6.00 -1.16
CA SER A 58 -3.04 -6.32 0.25
C SER A 58 -4.07 -7.32 0.76
N ALA A 59 -5.31 -7.29 0.27
CA ALA A 59 -6.32 -8.29 0.60
C ALA A 59 -5.96 -9.66 0.03
N GLN A 60 -5.46 -9.71 -1.20
CA GLN A 60 -4.98 -10.93 -1.85
C GLN A 60 -3.81 -11.55 -1.06
N ASP A 61 -2.78 -10.76 -0.75
CA ASP A 61 -1.64 -11.19 0.05
C ASP A 61 -2.09 -11.73 1.43
N MET A 62 -3.04 -11.03 2.09
CA MET A 62 -3.58 -11.50 3.39
C MET A 62 -4.29 -12.84 3.25
N TYR A 63 -5.07 -13.03 2.19
CA TYR A 63 -5.79 -14.27 1.95
C TYR A 63 -4.86 -15.45 1.63
N GLU A 64 -3.84 -15.23 0.81
CA GLU A 64 -2.80 -16.21 0.48
C GLU A 64 -2.01 -16.64 1.73
N ASN A 65 -1.81 -15.72 2.68
CA ASN A 65 -1.23 -16.02 3.99
C ASN A 65 -2.23 -16.65 4.99
N GLY A 66 -3.40 -17.11 4.53
CA GLY A 66 -4.39 -17.80 5.38
C GLY A 66 -5.24 -16.88 6.25
N ILE A 67 -5.11 -15.55 6.15
CA ILE A 67 -5.91 -14.61 6.94
C ILE A 67 -7.32 -14.53 6.35
N ARG A 68 -8.33 -14.44 7.22
CA ARG A 68 -9.73 -14.28 6.85
C ARG A 68 -10.33 -13.06 7.54
N ALA A 69 -11.24 -12.37 6.86
CA ALA A 69 -11.93 -11.24 7.44
C ALA A 69 -12.99 -11.70 8.46
N LYS A 70 -13.02 -11.05 9.63
CA LYS A 70 -14.03 -11.23 10.67
C LYS A 70 -14.80 -9.91 10.86
N CYS A 71 -16.03 -9.97 11.37
CA CYS A 71 -16.90 -8.77 11.50
C CYS A 71 -16.26 -7.63 12.30
N TYR A 72 -15.50 -7.93 13.36
CA TYR A 72 -14.82 -6.90 14.14
C TYR A 72 -13.67 -6.20 13.40
N HIS A 73 -13.12 -6.79 12.32
CA HIS A 73 -12.07 -6.15 11.54
C HIS A 73 -12.56 -4.91 10.78
N PHE A 74 -13.86 -4.80 10.51
CA PHE A 74 -14.42 -3.67 9.79
C PHE A 74 -14.51 -2.40 10.62
N VAL A 75 -14.62 -2.52 11.95
CA VAL A 75 -14.79 -1.36 12.83
C VAL A 75 -13.53 -1.12 13.65
N PHE A 76 -13.03 -2.14 14.35
CA PHE A 76 -11.92 -1.97 15.28
C PHE A 76 -10.59 -1.69 14.57
N ARG A 77 -10.30 -2.32 13.43
CA ARG A 77 -9.03 -2.11 12.72
C ARG A 77 -8.88 -0.69 12.14
N PRO A 78 -9.87 -0.14 11.40
CA PRO A 78 -9.75 1.23 10.91
C PRO A 78 -9.79 2.26 12.04
N LEU A 79 -10.62 2.06 13.07
CA LEU A 79 -10.66 2.96 14.23
C LEU A 79 -9.32 2.96 14.99
N PHE A 80 -8.77 1.78 15.28
CA PHE A 80 -7.45 1.67 15.91
C PHE A 80 -6.37 2.33 15.06
N LYS A 81 -6.41 2.14 13.73
CA LYS A 81 -5.45 2.78 12.83
C LYS A 81 -5.53 4.31 12.90
N PHE A 82 -6.74 4.85 12.91
CA PHE A 82 -6.99 6.29 13.06
C PHE A 82 -6.42 6.80 14.39
N ILE A 83 -6.76 6.17 15.51
CA ILE A 83 -6.29 6.58 16.84
C ILE A 83 -4.76 6.59 16.91
N VAL A 84 -4.11 5.54 16.41
CA VAL A 84 -2.65 5.45 16.37
C VAL A 84 -2.05 6.56 15.50
N HIS A 85 -2.59 6.82 14.31
CA HIS A 85 -2.04 7.83 13.40
C HIS A 85 -2.31 9.26 13.88
N TYR A 86 -3.47 9.49 14.47
CA TYR A 86 -3.88 10.81 14.91
C TYR A 86 -3.20 11.19 16.22
N PHE A 87 -3.29 10.33 17.26
CA PHE A 87 -2.77 10.65 18.59
C PHE A 87 -1.31 10.20 18.79
N ILE A 88 -0.96 8.95 18.46
CA ILE A 88 0.38 8.42 18.76
C ILE A 88 1.41 8.99 17.78
N LYS A 89 1.05 9.09 16.49
CA LYS A 89 1.93 9.70 15.48
C LYS A 89 1.78 11.21 15.38
N LEU A 90 1.07 11.82 16.33
CA LEU A 90 0.90 13.27 16.42
C LEU A 90 0.33 13.90 15.14
N GLY A 91 -0.50 13.16 14.39
CA GLY A 91 -1.15 13.66 13.19
C GLY A 91 -2.05 14.87 13.46
N PHE A 92 -2.49 15.08 14.71
CA PHE A 92 -3.20 16.31 15.09
C PHE A 92 -2.35 17.58 14.97
N LEU A 93 -1.00 17.48 15.01
CA LEU A 93 -0.11 18.64 14.84
C LEU A 93 -0.20 19.25 13.44
N ASP A 94 -0.59 18.45 12.45
CA ASP A 94 -0.83 18.92 11.07
C ASP A 94 -2.23 19.54 10.90
N GLY A 95 -3.00 19.68 12.00
CA GLY A 95 -4.33 20.27 12.02
C GLY A 95 -5.32 19.52 11.11
N MET A 96 -6.04 20.28 10.27
CA MET A 96 -7.04 19.73 9.35
C MET A 96 -6.45 18.75 8.33
N ARG A 97 -5.21 18.99 7.86
CA ARG A 97 -4.56 18.12 6.88
C ARG A 97 -4.25 16.75 7.48
N GLY A 98 -3.79 16.73 8.73
CA GLY A 98 -3.54 15.51 9.48
C GLY A 98 -4.80 14.72 9.76
N LEU A 99 -5.91 15.39 10.10
CA LEU A 99 -7.21 14.75 10.26
C LEU A 99 -7.68 14.08 8.95
N ILE A 100 -7.63 14.80 7.83
CA ILE A 100 -8.00 14.27 6.51
C ILE A 100 -7.13 13.05 6.16
N LEU A 101 -5.83 13.14 6.38
CA LEU A 101 -4.90 12.05 6.08
C LEU A 101 -5.19 10.81 6.95
N CYS A 102 -5.39 11.00 8.25
CA CYS A 102 -5.75 9.92 9.16
C CYS A 102 -7.06 9.26 8.73
N GLN A 103 -8.06 10.05 8.32
CA GLN A 103 -9.33 9.52 7.82
C GLN A 103 -9.15 8.69 6.54
N ILE A 104 -8.38 9.20 5.57
CA ILE A 104 -8.07 8.46 4.31
C ILE A 104 -7.38 7.13 4.65
N THR A 105 -6.44 7.11 5.60
CA THR A 105 -5.77 5.86 6.00
C THR A 105 -6.72 4.86 6.66
N ALA A 106 -7.69 5.33 7.46
CA ALA A 106 -8.71 4.48 8.05
C ALA A 106 -9.63 3.87 6.97
N ILE A 107 -10.05 4.68 5.99
CA ILE A 107 -10.83 4.23 4.83
C ILE A 107 -10.06 3.17 4.03
N PHE A 108 -8.77 3.37 3.78
CA PHE A 108 -7.93 2.37 3.12
C PHE A 108 -7.91 1.03 3.87
N VAL A 109 -7.78 1.06 5.21
CA VAL A 109 -7.82 -0.16 6.04
C VAL A 109 -9.17 -0.84 5.94
N PHE A 110 -10.26 -0.09 5.99
CA PHE A 110 -11.61 -0.63 5.80
C PHE A 110 -11.75 -1.32 4.43
N MET A 111 -11.36 -0.64 3.34
CA MET A 111 -11.43 -1.19 1.98
C MET A 111 -10.63 -2.49 1.82
N LYS A 112 -9.46 -2.58 2.45
CA LYS A 112 -8.64 -3.79 2.46
C LYS A 112 -9.41 -4.97 3.09
N TYR A 113 -10.00 -4.78 4.26
CA TYR A 113 -10.76 -5.86 4.93
C TYR A 113 -12.07 -6.18 4.22
N TYR A 114 -12.73 -5.19 3.62
CA TYR A 114 -13.86 -5.39 2.72
C TYR A 114 -13.50 -6.32 1.57
N LYS A 115 -12.43 -6.02 0.81
CA LYS A 115 -11.99 -6.89 -0.29
C LYS A 115 -11.62 -8.29 0.20
N LEU A 116 -10.93 -8.41 1.34
CA LEU A 116 -10.57 -9.70 1.94
C LEU A 116 -11.80 -10.56 2.27
N TYR A 117 -12.88 -9.95 2.76
CA TYR A 117 -14.13 -10.65 3.06
C TYR A 117 -14.77 -11.25 1.81
N PHE A 118 -14.87 -10.48 0.72
CA PHE A 118 -15.43 -10.98 -0.54
C PHE A 118 -14.55 -12.06 -1.17
N LEU A 119 -13.23 -11.91 -1.09
CA LEU A 119 -12.29 -12.91 -1.58
C LEU A 119 -12.47 -14.24 -0.81
N SER A 120 -12.64 -14.16 0.50
CA SER A 120 -12.89 -15.33 1.36
C SER A 120 -14.20 -16.06 1.01
N ARG A 121 -15.23 -15.34 0.54
CA ARG A 121 -16.52 -15.93 0.16
C ARG A 121 -16.57 -16.43 -1.27
N LYS A 122 -15.90 -15.77 -2.22
CA LYS A 122 -15.85 -16.19 -3.64
C LYS A 122 -15.21 -17.57 -3.82
N LEU A 123 -14.17 -17.88 -3.05
CA LEU A 123 -13.50 -19.19 -3.10
C LEU A 123 -14.20 -20.27 -2.26
N SER A 124 -15.05 -19.90 -1.30
CA SER A 124 -15.88 -20.84 -0.54
C SER A 124 -17.10 -21.35 -1.33
N LYS A 125 -17.40 -20.77 -2.49
CA LYS A 125 -18.48 -21.18 -3.40
C LYS A 125 -17.98 -22.01 -4.60
N LYS A 126 -16.76 -22.53 -4.53
CA LYS A 126 -16.20 -23.48 -5.50
C LYS A 126 -16.10 -24.83 -4.83
#